data_AF-A0A804PHE7-F1
#
_entry.id   AF-A0A804PHE7-F1
#
_cell.length_a   1.000
_cell.length_b   1.000
_cell.length_c   1.000
_cell.angle_alpha   90.00
_cell.angle_beta   90.00
_cell.angle_gamma   90.00
#
_symmetry.space_group_name_H-M   'P 1'
#
loop_
_entity.id
_entity.type
_entity.pdbx_description
1 polymer ?
#
loop_
_entity_poly.entity_id
_entity_poly.type
_entity_poly.pdbx_seq_one_letter_code
_entity_poly.pdbx_strand_id
1 'polypeptide(L)'
;MKAFKLMLWGRICRVNCSSCCLQEALKSCLTVNAPLLYRAAFHVPFSVLKYAMTADGKIAASSGHASWISGKASRGRVFELRGRSDAVIVGGNTVRFDDPRLTARHVKGHVPVRIVMSQSLNLPEEANLWNLNDAYTIVATQRGARRDFQRKLAMKGVEVVEFDMLNPRAVMSYCYDRGYLAVLWECGGTLAASAISASVIHKVYAFWAPKIIGGLNAPTPVGELGMSQMTQAINLIDVSYEQIDRDMLMSGFIEPIPDLSPVIPSVEEIPSIDPEVSPYETNIISFYKTWDIFGAFSNFSPHSIQMPDENGDYFTWPTVEHYYQAHKFVGVDNPQARDIVQEIKLAKSPEEAARIGRTRQKGFPELMV
;
A
#
# COMPACT_ATOMS: atom_id res chain seq x y z
N MET A 1 51.60 -3.00 16.55
CA MET A 1 52.00 -4.42 16.49
C MET A 1 51.19 -5.10 15.38
N LYS A 2 51.83 -5.96 14.59
CA LYS A 2 51.46 -6.40 13.24
C LYS A 2 50.12 -7.18 13.13
N ALA A 3 49.49 -6.97 11.96
CA ALA A 3 48.80 -7.94 11.08
C ALA A 3 47.44 -8.55 11.53
N PHE A 4 46.35 -8.22 10.82
CA PHE A 4 45.75 -9.09 9.79
C PHE A 4 44.56 -8.38 9.08
N LYS A 5 44.61 -8.38 7.74
CA LYS A 5 43.57 -8.08 6.72
C LYS A 5 42.18 -7.62 7.19
N LEU A 6 41.79 -6.40 6.80
CA LEU A 6 40.48 -6.14 6.18
C LEU A 6 40.68 -5.52 4.80
N MET A 7 41.20 -6.36 3.89
CA MET A 7 41.06 -6.18 2.45
C MET A 7 39.81 -6.97 2.05
N LEU A 8 38.63 -6.38 2.21
CA LEU A 8 37.38 -6.90 1.65
C LEU A 8 36.38 -5.75 1.63
N TRP A 9 36.53 -4.89 0.63
CA TRP A 9 35.50 -4.09 -0.05
C TRP A 9 36.24 -3.14 -1.00
N GLY A 10 36.82 -3.73 -2.06
CA GLY A 10 37.70 -3.01 -3.00
C GLY A 10 38.41 -3.89 -4.04
N ARG A 11 38.31 -5.22 -3.95
CA ARG A 11 38.75 -6.16 -5.01
C ARG A 11 37.88 -7.41 -5.07
N ILE A 12 36.68 -7.31 -5.61
CA ILE A 12 35.98 -8.44 -6.26
C ILE A 12 35.31 -7.90 -7.52
N CYS A 13 36.11 -7.68 -8.57
CA CYS A 13 35.66 -7.60 -9.96
C CYS A 13 36.80 -8.10 -10.84
N ARG A 14 37.20 -9.36 -10.61
CA ARG A 14 37.87 -10.22 -11.59
C ARG A 14 37.50 -11.67 -11.33
N VAL A 15 36.20 -11.96 -11.34
CA VAL A 15 35.68 -13.30 -11.64
C VAL A 15 34.34 -13.10 -12.33
N ASN A 16 34.19 -13.62 -13.55
CA ASN A 16 33.00 -13.61 -14.41
C ASN A 16 31.80 -14.39 -13.82
N CYS A 17 31.63 -14.41 -12.50
CA CYS A 17 30.62 -15.15 -11.74
C CYS A 17 29.95 -14.30 -10.63
N SER A 18 30.27 -13.01 -10.53
CA SER A 18 29.83 -12.10 -9.44
C SER A 18 28.67 -11.16 -9.82
N SER A 19 28.29 -11.08 -11.09
CA SER A 19 27.17 -10.25 -11.57
C SER A 19 25.80 -10.88 -11.31
N CYS A 20 25.68 -12.21 -11.43
CA CYS A 20 24.40 -12.91 -11.30
C CYS A 20 23.84 -12.85 -9.87
N CYS A 21 24.68 -13.13 -8.86
CA CYS A 21 24.24 -13.11 -7.46
C CYS A 21 23.83 -11.71 -6.98
N LEU A 22 24.49 -10.66 -7.47
CA LEU A 22 24.13 -9.27 -7.16
C LEU A 22 22.79 -8.89 -7.82
N GLN A 23 22.56 -9.28 -9.08
CA GLN A 23 21.30 -9.05 -9.78
C GLN A 23 20.13 -9.78 -9.11
N GLU A 24 20.32 -11.03 -8.68
CA GLU A 24 19.32 -11.79 -7.93
C GLU A 24 19.01 -11.17 -6.56
N ALA A 25 20.03 -10.69 -5.85
CA ALA A 25 19.87 -9.99 -4.59
C ALA A 25 19.09 -8.68 -4.79
N LEU A 26 19.46 -7.87 -5.80
CA LEU A 26 18.77 -6.63 -6.14
C LEU A 26 17.30 -6.89 -6.52
N LYS A 27 17.05 -7.88 -7.37
CA LYS A 27 15.68 -8.29 -7.76
C LYS A 27 14.85 -8.70 -6.54
N SER A 28 15.47 -9.43 -5.60
CA SER A 28 14.82 -9.82 -4.34
C SER A 28 14.49 -8.61 -3.48
N CYS A 29 15.43 -7.66 -3.34
CA CYS A 29 15.21 -6.41 -2.62
C CYS A 29 14.06 -5.58 -3.23
N LEU A 30 14.05 -5.40 -4.55
CA LEU A 30 12.99 -4.68 -5.25
C LEU A 30 11.64 -5.39 -5.07
N THR A 31 11.61 -6.72 -5.18
CA THR A 31 10.38 -7.51 -5.05
C THR A 31 9.79 -7.43 -3.63
N VAL A 32 10.62 -7.51 -2.60
CA VAL A 32 10.17 -7.41 -1.21
C VAL A 32 9.68 -6.00 -0.88
N ASN A 33 10.32 -4.98 -1.43
CA ASN A 33 9.97 -3.58 -1.19
C ASN A 33 8.99 -2.99 -2.22
N ALA A 34 8.47 -3.79 -3.16
CA ALA A 34 7.56 -3.31 -4.20
C ALA A 34 6.39 -2.46 -3.63
N PRO A 35 5.71 -2.85 -2.53
CA PRO A 35 4.68 -2.00 -1.91
C PRO A 35 5.14 -0.59 -1.55
N LEU A 36 6.34 -0.46 -0.97
CA LEU A 36 6.92 0.82 -0.61
C LEU A 36 7.33 1.62 -1.84
N LEU A 37 7.98 0.96 -2.81
CA LEU A 37 8.50 1.59 -4.02
C LEU A 37 7.38 2.15 -4.90
N TYR A 38 6.31 1.37 -5.13
CA TYR A 38 5.14 1.84 -5.88
C TYR A 38 4.44 3.01 -5.19
N ARG A 39 4.29 2.94 -3.86
CA ARG A 39 3.68 4.03 -3.10
C ARG A 39 4.51 5.31 -3.19
N ALA A 40 5.83 5.22 -3.08
CA ALA A 40 6.73 6.36 -3.13
C ALA A 40 6.83 6.97 -4.53
N ALA A 41 6.94 6.13 -5.57
CA ALA A 41 7.12 6.57 -6.95
C ALA A 41 5.84 7.12 -7.59
N PHE A 42 4.70 6.48 -7.31
CA PHE A 42 3.48 6.69 -8.09
C PHE A 42 2.27 7.12 -7.25
N HIS A 43 2.45 7.31 -5.94
CA HIS A 43 1.36 7.66 -5.01
C HIS A 43 0.15 6.71 -5.11
N VAL A 44 0.41 5.42 -5.32
CA VAL A 44 -0.61 4.37 -5.38
C VAL A 44 -0.16 3.15 -4.58
N PRO A 45 -1.05 2.48 -3.83
CA PRO A 45 -0.72 1.21 -3.19
C PRO A 45 -0.42 0.14 -4.24
N PHE A 46 0.59 -0.67 -3.97
CA PHE A 46 0.91 -1.82 -4.79
C PHE A 46 -0.24 -2.81 -4.78
N SER A 47 -0.73 -3.15 -5.96
CA SER A 47 -1.93 -3.96 -6.11
C SER A 47 -1.63 -5.25 -6.82
N VAL A 48 -2.11 -6.32 -6.19
CA VAL A 48 -1.97 -7.68 -6.68
C VAL A 48 -3.34 -8.18 -7.13
N LEU A 49 -3.47 -8.56 -8.40
CA LEU A 49 -4.63 -9.30 -8.87
C LEU A 49 -4.40 -10.79 -8.68
N LYS A 50 -5.27 -11.43 -7.90
CA LYS A 50 -5.24 -12.87 -7.70
C LYS A 50 -6.51 -13.50 -8.25
N TYR A 51 -6.36 -14.57 -9.02
CA TYR A 51 -7.47 -15.44 -9.43
C TYR A 51 -7.07 -16.90 -9.42
N ALA A 52 -8.07 -17.78 -9.31
CA ALA A 52 -7.92 -19.22 -9.49
C ALA A 52 -8.83 -19.65 -10.63
N MET A 53 -8.30 -20.44 -11.56
CA MET A 53 -9.01 -20.89 -12.74
C MET A 53 -8.77 -22.38 -13.02
N THR A 54 -9.69 -22.97 -13.75
CA THR A 54 -9.52 -24.28 -14.39
C THR A 54 -8.48 -24.20 -15.53
N ALA A 55 -8.02 -25.34 -16.03
CA ALA A 55 -7.03 -25.41 -17.10
C ALA A 55 -7.52 -24.77 -18.42
N ASP A 56 -8.84 -24.73 -18.63
CA ASP A 56 -9.52 -24.06 -19.73
C ASP A 56 -9.94 -22.61 -19.41
N GLY A 57 -9.41 -22.03 -18.33
CA GLY A 57 -9.49 -20.59 -18.05
C GLY A 57 -10.82 -20.12 -17.46
N LYS A 58 -11.53 -20.97 -16.70
CA LYS A 58 -12.81 -20.61 -16.05
C LYS A 58 -12.66 -20.42 -14.54
N ILE A 59 -13.31 -19.40 -13.99
CA ILE A 59 -13.30 -19.08 -12.54
C ILE A 59 -14.56 -19.52 -11.81
N ALA A 60 -15.56 -20.06 -12.53
CA ALA A 60 -16.74 -20.69 -11.96
C ALA A 60 -17.43 -21.56 -13.02
N ALA A 61 -18.35 -22.43 -12.59
CA ALA A 61 -19.32 -23.04 -13.49
C ALA A 61 -20.27 -21.98 -14.09
N SER A 62 -20.98 -22.34 -15.17
CA SER A 62 -22.02 -21.45 -15.76
C SER A 62 -23.17 -21.12 -14.78
N SER A 63 -23.36 -21.93 -13.73
CA SER A 63 -24.30 -21.64 -12.63
C SER A 63 -23.78 -20.60 -11.62
N GLY A 64 -22.54 -20.15 -11.74
CA GLY A 64 -21.87 -19.29 -10.75
C GLY A 64 -21.18 -20.06 -9.62
N HIS A 65 -21.29 -21.39 -9.57
CA HIS A 65 -20.62 -22.18 -8.54
C HIS A 65 -19.09 -22.19 -8.75
N ALA A 66 -18.36 -21.51 -7.86
CA ALA A 66 -16.90 -21.31 -7.92
C ALA A 66 -16.13 -22.03 -6.81
N SER A 67 -16.81 -22.88 -6.03
CA SER A 67 -16.21 -23.53 -4.88
C SER A 67 -15.09 -24.50 -5.29
N TRP A 68 -13.91 -24.27 -4.71
CA TRP A 68 -12.79 -25.23 -4.64
C TRP A 68 -12.18 -25.57 -6.00
N ILE A 69 -12.01 -24.55 -6.85
CA ILE A 69 -11.22 -24.66 -8.08
C ILE A 69 -9.79 -25.09 -7.74
N SER A 70 -9.09 -24.31 -6.92
CA SER A 70 -7.74 -24.63 -6.45
C SER A 70 -7.75 -25.49 -5.19
N GLY A 71 -6.70 -26.30 -5.02
CA GLY A 71 -6.48 -27.23 -3.91
C GLY A 71 -6.17 -26.55 -2.58
N LYS A 72 -6.04 -27.35 -1.53
CA LYS A 72 -5.83 -26.87 -0.16
C LYS A 72 -4.51 -26.10 0.00
N ALA A 73 -3.42 -26.60 -0.56
CA ALA A 73 -2.12 -25.92 -0.49
C ALA A 73 -2.13 -24.56 -1.21
N SER A 74 -2.74 -24.49 -2.39
CA SER A 74 -2.94 -23.23 -3.13
C SER A 74 -3.74 -22.21 -2.33
N ARG A 75 -4.82 -22.66 -1.64
CA ARG A 75 -5.56 -21.78 -0.71
C ARG A 75 -4.71 -21.34 0.48
N GLY A 76 -3.77 -22.16 0.93
CA GLY A 76 -2.72 -21.80 1.89
C GLY A 76 -1.91 -20.58 1.45
N ARG A 77 -1.39 -20.60 0.21
CA ARG A 77 -0.68 -19.45 -0.37
C ARG A 77 -1.54 -18.19 -0.46
N VAL A 78 -2.83 -18.33 -0.75
CA VAL A 78 -3.76 -17.19 -0.75
C VAL A 78 -3.89 -16.57 0.65
N PHE A 79 -3.90 -17.38 1.71
CA PHE A 79 -3.89 -16.85 3.07
C PHE A 79 -2.60 -16.08 3.39
N GLU A 80 -1.44 -16.54 2.91
CA GLU A 80 -0.18 -15.79 3.01
C GLU A 80 -0.26 -14.45 2.28
N LEU A 81 -0.80 -14.43 1.05
CA LEU A 81 -1.00 -13.19 0.29
C LEU A 81 -1.91 -12.20 1.03
N ARG A 82 -3.00 -12.69 1.63
CA ARG A 82 -3.89 -11.86 2.47
C ARG A 82 -3.16 -11.31 3.70
N GLY A 83 -2.35 -12.12 4.37
CA GLY A 83 -1.58 -11.70 5.54
C GLY A 83 -0.51 -10.64 5.23
N ARG A 84 -0.08 -10.55 3.96
CA ARG A 84 0.89 -9.55 3.46
C ARG A 84 0.23 -8.30 2.86
N SER A 85 -1.10 -8.22 2.88
CA SER A 85 -1.85 -7.11 2.29
C SER A 85 -2.53 -6.28 3.39
N ASP A 86 -2.61 -4.97 3.18
CA ASP A 86 -3.35 -4.07 4.06
C ASP A 86 -4.85 -4.18 3.85
N ALA A 87 -5.26 -4.44 2.60
CA ALA A 87 -6.65 -4.62 2.23
C ALA A 87 -6.87 -5.74 1.20
N VAL A 88 -8.05 -6.35 1.23
CA VAL A 88 -8.55 -7.28 0.21
C VAL A 88 -9.81 -6.70 -0.42
N ILE A 89 -9.80 -6.49 -1.74
CA ILE A 89 -10.93 -5.95 -2.51
C ILE A 89 -11.67 -7.09 -3.22
N VAL A 90 -13.00 -7.09 -3.08
CA VAL A 90 -13.92 -7.95 -3.85
C VAL A 90 -15.07 -7.13 -4.45
N GLY A 91 -15.70 -7.67 -5.49
CA GLY A 91 -16.92 -7.09 -6.06
C GLY A 91 -18.18 -7.66 -5.40
N GLY A 92 -19.30 -6.95 -5.52
CA GLY A 92 -20.59 -7.41 -4.97
C GLY A 92 -21.07 -8.77 -5.50
N ASN A 93 -20.71 -9.16 -6.73
CA ASN A 93 -20.99 -10.50 -7.25
C ASN A 93 -20.32 -11.59 -6.40
N THR A 94 -19.05 -11.42 -6.08
CA THR A 94 -18.30 -12.35 -5.21
C THR A 94 -18.99 -12.50 -3.85
N VAL A 95 -19.48 -11.40 -3.27
CA VAL A 95 -20.23 -11.45 -2.00
C VAL A 95 -21.52 -12.26 -2.14
N ARG A 96 -22.28 -12.05 -3.22
CA ARG A 96 -23.56 -12.74 -3.46
C ARG A 96 -23.42 -14.24 -3.73
N PHE A 97 -22.39 -14.63 -4.48
CA PHE A 97 -22.25 -16.02 -4.94
C PHE A 97 -21.35 -16.86 -4.03
N ASP A 98 -20.33 -16.26 -3.41
CA ASP A 98 -19.33 -17.01 -2.64
C ASP A 98 -19.43 -16.79 -1.12
N ASP A 99 -20.15 -15.75 -0.68
CA ASP A 99 -20.25 -15.30 0.73
C ASP A 99 -18.92 -15.43 1.51
N PRO A 100 -17.83 -14.81 1.02
CA PRO A 100 -16.50 -15.10 1.51
C PRO A 100 -16.26 -14.46 2.89
N ARG A 101 -15.36 -15.05 3.68
CA ARG A 101 -14.88 -14.43 4.93
C ARG A 101 -13.75 -13.44 4.73
N LEU A 102 -12.92 -13.68 3.70
CA LEU A 102 -11.71 -12.92 3.34
C LEU A 102 -10.69 -12.74 4.47
N THR A 103 -10.65 -13.67 5.42
CA THR A 103 -9.66 -13.71 6.51
C THR A 103 -8.37 -14.39 6.06
N ALA A 104 -7.23 -14.01 6.66
CA ALA A 104 -5.99 -14.78 6.63
C ALA A 104 -6.07 -15.91 7.68
N ARG A 105 -6.59 -17.09 7.32
CA ARG A 105 -6.58 -18.24 8.25
C ARG A 105 -5.16 -18.81 8.31
N HIS A 106 -4.69 -19.15 9.51
CA HIS A 106 -3.40 -19.79 9.80
C HIS A 106 -2.15 -18.89 9.92
N VAL A 107 -2.29 -17.56 9.87
CA VAL A 107 -1.20 -16.64 10.22
C VAL A 107 -1.60 -15.90 11.49
N LYS A 108 -0.89 -16.11 12.62
CA LYS A 108 -0.98 -15.19 13.75
C LYS A 108 -0.35 -13.87 13.27
N GLY A 109 -1.15 -12.81 13.13
CA GLY A 109 -0.62 -11.54 12.64
C GLY A 109 -1.67 -10.61 12.06
N HIS A 110 -1.25 -9.83 11.06
CA HIS A 110 -2.04 -8.81 10.41
C HIS A 110 -3.28 -9.40 9.71
N VAL A 111 -4.43 -8.75 9.92
CA VAL A 111 -5.69 -9.10 9.26
C VAL A 111 -6.02 -7.97 8.28
N PRO A 112 -6.14 -8.25 6.98
CA PRO A 112 -6.41 -7.20 6.01
C PRO A 112 -7.81 -6.63 6.19
N VAL A 113 -7.95 -5.34 5.89
CA VAL A 113 -9.25 -4.68 5.77
C VAL A 113 -10.00 -5.26 4.57
N ARG A 114 -11.28 -5.61 4.75
CA ARG A 114 -12.11 -6.16 3.69
C ARG A 114 -12.85 -5.03 3.00
N ILE A 115 -12.65 -4.86 1.69
CA ILE A 115 -13.30 -3.80 0.91
C ILE A 115 -14.25 -4.44 -0.10
N VAL A 116 -15.53 -4.12 -0.01
CA VAL A 116 -16.54 -4.55 -0.97
C VAL A 116 -16.89 -3.40 -1.90
N MET A 117 -16.67 -3.57 -3.20
CA MET A 117 -17.11 -2.62 -4.22
C MET A 117 -18.49 -3.01 -4.75
N SER A 118 -19.48 -2.13 -4.58
CA SER A 118 -20.82 -2.31 -5.14
C SER A 118 -21.46 -0.98 -5.50
N GLN A 119 -21.62 -0.69 -6.79
CA GLN A 119 -22.22 0.57 -7.25
C GLN A 119 -23.66 0.74 -6.74
N SER A 120 -24.51 -0.26 -6.93
CA SER A 120 -25.94 -0.19 -6.53
C SER A 120 -26.21 -0.61 -5.09
N LEU A 121 -25.18 -1.03 -4.36
CA LEU A 121 -25.31 -1.63 -3.03
C LEU A 121 -26.29 -2.83 -2.99
N ASN A 122 -26.40 -3.55 -4.10
CA ASN A 122 -27.17 -4.79 -4.20
C ASN A 122 -26.40 -5.93 -3.53
N LEU A 123 -26.28 -5.88 -2.21
CA LEU A 123 -25.59 -6.88 -1.39
C LEU A 123 -26.60 -7.58 -0.47
N PRO A 124 -26.34 -8.84 -0.08
CA PRO A 124 -27.21 -9.55 0.84
C PRO A 124 -27.22 -8.89 2.23
N GLU A 125 -28.37 -8.90 2.90
CA GLU A 125 -28.51 -8.29 4.24
C GLU A 125 -27.68 -9.02 5.30
N GLU A 126 -27.49 -10.32 5.09
CA GLU A 126 -26.64 -11.19 5.88
C GLU A 126 -25.52 -11.76 5.01
N ALA A 127 -24.28 -11.58 5.46
CA ALA A 127 -23.07 -12.11 4.83
C ALA A 127 -21.98 -12.25 5.90
N ASN A 128 -21.05 -13.18 5.67
CA ASN A 128 -19.88 -13.37 6.52
C ASN A 128 -19.03 -12.09 6.66
N LEU A 129 -19.05 -11.21 5.65
CA LEU A 129 -18.33 -9.93 5.66
C LEU A 129 -18.89 -8.89 6.64
N TRP A 130 -20.13 -9.07 7.09
CA TRP A 130 -20.77 -8.17 8.06
C TRP A 130 -20.45 -8.55 9.51
N ASN A 131 -19.82 -9.70 9.74
CA ASN A 131 -19.29 -10.07 11.05
C ASN A 131 -17.92 -9.41 11.27
N LEU A 132 -17.88 -8.36 12.07
CA LEU A 132 -16.68 -7.56 12.34
C LEU A 132 -15.71 -8.21 13.35
N ASN A 133 -16.14 -9.28 14.03
CA ASN A 133 -15.22 -10.06 14.87
C ASN A 133 -14.14 -10.76 14.04
N ASP A 134 -14.42 -11.03 12.75
CA ASP A 134 -13.48 -11.67 11.83
C ASP A 134 -12.44 -10.66 11.27
N ALA A 135 -12.88 -9.45 10.88
CA ALA A 135 -12.03 -8.37 10.38
C ALA A 135 -12.81 -7.06 10.19
N TYR A 136 -12.11 -5.92 10.08
CA TYR A 136 -12.72 -4.65 9.69
C TYR A 136 -13.22 -4.69 8.24
N THR A 137 -14.39 -4.10 7.98
CA THR A 137 -15.02 -4.11 6.65
C THR A 137 -15.43 -2.71 6.22
N ILE A 138 -15.07 -2.38 4.99
CA ILE A 138 -15.48 -1.18 4.26
C ILE A 138 -16.36 -1.60 3.07
N VAL A 139 -17.45 -0.88 2.85
CA VAL A 139 -18.27 -0.99 1.66
C VAL A 139 -18.16 0.30 0.86
N ALA A 140 -17.52 0.21 -0.30
CA ALA A 140 -17.40 1.30 -1.26
C ALA A 140 -18.61 1.27 -2.21
N THR A 141 -19.38 2.36 -2.22
CA THR A 141 -20.64 2.45 -2.97
C THR A 141 -20.74 3.72 -3.79
N GLN A 142 -21.59 3.73 -4.82
CA GLN A 142 -21.94 4.94 -5.54
C GLN A 142 -22.79 5.85 -4.64
N ARG A 143 -22.56 7.17 -4.69
CA ARG A 143 -23.35 8.16 -3.96
C ARG A 143 -24.84 7.98 -4.21
N GLY A 144 -25.62 7.92 -3.12
CA GLY A 144 -27.08 7.80 -3.17
C GLY A 144 -27.60 6.36 -3.27
N ALA A 145 -26.74 5.34 -3.37
CA ALA A 145 -27.17 3.96 -3.48
C ALA A 145 -27.78 3.43 -2.16
N ARG A 146 -29.05 3.02 -2.17
CA ARG A 146 -29.78 2.35 -1.06
C ARG A 146 -29.42 2.88 0.35
N ARG A 147 -29.69 4.16 0.61
CA ARG A 147 -29.37 4.83 1.90
C ARG A 147 -29.85 4.07 3.14
N ASP A 148 -31.02 3.43 3.08
CA ASP A 148 -31.55 2.65 4.21
C ASP A 148 -30.65 1.45 4.54
N PHE A 149 -30.13 0.78 3.50
CA PHE A 149 -29.22 -0.34 3.67
C PHE A 149 -27.82 0.12 4.11
N GLN A 150 -27.36 1.28 3.65
CA GLN A 150 -26.15 1.91 4.20
C GLN A 150 -26.26 2.11 5.73
N ARG A 151 -27.40 2.65 6.20
CA ARG A 151 -27.66 2.81 7.64
C ARG A 151 -27.66 1.47 8.38
N LYS A 152 -28.27 0.43 7.81
CA LYS A 152 -28.24 -0.93 8.38
C LYS A 152 -26.79 -1.44 8.56
N LEU A 153 -25.94 -1.28 7.54
CA LEU A 153 -24.53 -1.67 7.60
C LEU A 153 -23.75 -0.86 8.64
N ALA A 154 -23.95 0.46 8.67
CA ALA A 154 -23.33 1.34 9.65
C ALA A 154 -23.72 0.98 11.09
N MET A 155 -24.98 0.61 11.34
CA MET A 155 -25.44 0.11 12.65
C MET A 155 -24.77 -1.21 13.05
N LYS A 156 -24.37 -2.04 12.09
CA LYS A 156 -23.54 -3.24 12.33
C LYS A 156 -22.04 -2.90 12.52
N GLY A 157 -21.65 -1.62 12.41
CA GLY A 157 -20.27 -1.12 12.52
C GLY A 157 -19.47 -1.17 11.21
N VAL A 158 -20.10 -1.56 10.09
CA VAL A 158 -19.44 -1.61 8.78
C VAL A 158 -19.26 -0.18 8.28
N GLU A 159 -18.05 0.18 7.85
CA GLU A 159 -17.80 1.49 7.27
C GLU A 159 -18.38 1.55 5.86
N VAL A 160 -19.26 2.51 5.59
CA VAL A 160 -19.82 2.73 4.25
C VAL A 160 -19.26 4.02 3.70
N VAL A 161 -18.61 3.95 2.53
CA VAL A 161 -18.01 5.12 1.88
C VAL A 161 -18.63 5.31 0.50
N GLU A 162 -19.17 6.51 0.31
CA GLU A 162 -19.77 6.93 -0.95
C GLU A 162 -18.73 7.57 -1.86
N PHE A 163 -18.79 7.20 -3.14
CA PHE A 163 -18.00 7.79 -4.22
C PHE A 163 -18.93 8.43 -5.26
N ASP A 164 -18.54 9.60 -5.77
CA ASP A 164 -19.26 10.28 -6.86
C ASP A 164 -19.26 9.48 -8.16
N MET A 165 -18.19 8.72 -8.39
CA MET A 165 -18.13 7.68 -9.40
C MET A 165 -17.28 6.55 -8.83
N LEU A 166 -17.93 5.44 -8.45
CA LEU A 166 -17.22 4.28 -7.94
C LEU A 166 -16.50 3.57 -9.09
N ASN A 167 -15.17 3.68 -9.08
CA ASN A 167 -14.28 2.97 -9.98
C ASN A 167 -12.99 2.55 -9.25
N PRO A 168 -12.19 1.61 -9.81
CA PRO A 168 -10.97 1.12 -9.17
C PRO A 168 -9.96 2.22 -8.83
N ARG A 169 -9.79 3.23 -9.69
CA ARG A 169 -8.85 4.34 -9.47
C ARG A 169 -9.23 5.16 -8.23
N ALA A 170 -10.51 5.49 -8.07
CA ALA A 170 -11.00 6.22 -6.91
C ALA A 170 -10.82 5.44 -5.61
N VAL A 171 -11.09 4.13 -5.62
CA VAL A 171 -10.87 3.26 -4.45
C VAL A 171 -9.38 3.17 -4.12
N MET A 172 -8.50 3.10 -5.11
CA MET A 172 -7.05 3.05 -4.87
C MET A 172 -6.48 4.37 -4.36
N SER A 173 -6.99 5.52 -4.81
CA SER A 173 -6.66 6.83 -4.23
C SER A 173 -7.08 6.89 -2.76
N TYR A 174 -8.28 6.43 -2.45
CA TYR A 174 -8.76 6.34 -1.07
C TYR A 174 -7.90 5.39 -0.21
N CYS A 175 -7.47 4.25 -0.75
CA CYS A 175 -6.50 3.36 -0.10
C CYS A 175 -5.12 4.02 0.07
N TYR A 176 -4.69 4.86 -0.87
CA TYR A 176 -3.46 5.63 -0.74
C TYR A 176 -3.54 6.59 0.46
N ASP A 177 -4.60 7.37 0.55
CA ASP A 177 -4.81 8.37 1.63
C ASP A 177 -4.91 7.72 3.01
N ARG A 178 -5.38 6.47 3.06
CA ARG A 178 -5.41 5.61 4.25
C ARG A 178 -4.04 5.13 4.73
N GLY A 179 -3.00 5.34 3.95
CA GLY A 179 -1.67 4.83 4.24
C GLY A 179 -1.44 3.37 3.83
N TYR A 180 -2.34 2.75 3.06
CA TYR A 180 -2.14 1.37 2.62
C TYR A 180 -0.97 1.28 1.63
N LEU A 181 -0.14 0.25 1.80
CA LEU A 181 1.00 -0.08 0.95
C LEU A 181 0.63 -1.16 -0.07
N ALA A 182 -0.13 -2.17 0.35
CA ALA A 182 -0.44 -3.35 -0.47
C ALA A 182 -1.93 -3.68 -0.45
N VAL A 183 -2.51 -3.91 -1.64
CA VAL A 183 -3.92 -4.26 -1.83
C VAL A 183 -4.04 -5.52 -2.67
N LEU A 184 -4.79 -6.51 -2.18
CA LEU A 184 -5.08 -7.75 -2.89
C LEU A 184 -6.48 -7.71 -3.53
N TRP A 185 -6.55 -7.93 -4.83
CA TRP A 185 -7.80 -8.02 -5.58
C TRP A 185 -8.18 -9.50 -5.77
N GLU A 186 -9.23 -9.94 -5.08
CA GLU A 186 -9.82 -11.28 -5.22
C GLU A 186 -11.22 -11.20 -5.84
N CYS A 187 -11.31 -10.54 -6.99
CA CYS A 187 -12.57 -10.17 -7.60
C CYS A 187 -12.88 -10.97 -8.87
N GLY A 188 -14.16 -10.93 -9.28
CA GLY A 188 -14.59 -11.54 -10.56
C GLY A 188 -14.10 -10.75 -11.79
N GLY A 189 -14.18 -11.40 -12.95
CA GLY A 189 -13.57 -10.92 -14.20
C GLY A 189 -13.94 -9.50 -14.63
N THR A 190 -15.19 -9.05 -14.39
CA THR A 190 -15.60 -7.68 -14.71
C THR A 190 -14.84 -6.63 -13.90
N LEU A 191 -14.68 -6.84 -12.59
CA LEU A 191 -13.95 -5.90 -11.74
C LEU A 191 -12.45 -6.00 -11.98
N ALA A 192 -11.93 -7.20 -12.23
CA ALA A 192 -10.54 -7.41 -12.60
C ALA A 192 -10.17 -6.66 -13.89
N ALA A 193 -11.01 -6.78 -14.94
CA ALA A 193 -10.82 -6.04 -16.20
C ALA A 193 -10.86 -4.53 -15.97
N SER A 194 -11.86 -4.04 -15.22
CA SER A 194 -11.94 -2.62 -14.87
C SER A 194 -10.71 -2.11 -14.11
N ALA A 195 -10.15 -2.92 -13.20
CA ALA A 195 -8.95 -2.56 -12.44
C ALA A 195 -7.69 -2.56 -13.31
N ILE A 196 -7.57 -3.52 -14.23
CA ILE A 196 -6.49 -3.55 -15.23
C ILE A 196 -6.58 -2.33 -16.15
N SER A 197 -7.76 -2.03 -16.71
CA SER A 197 -7.99 -0.85 -17.57
C SER A 197 -7.75 0.48 -16.84
N ALA A 198 -7.91 0.51 -15.51
CA ALA A 198 -7.61 1.66 -14.68
C ALA A 198 -6.11 1.80 -14.35
N SER A 199 -5.25 0.89 -14.85
CA SER A 199 -3.81 0.85 -14.56
C SER A 199 -3.49 0.83 -13.06
N VAL A 200 -4.35 0.16 -12.27
CA VAL A 200 -4.12 0.03 -10.83
C VAL A 200 -3.59 -1.32 -10.41
N ILE A 201 -3.58 -2.31 -11.31
CA ILE A 201 -3.01 -3.65 -11.05
C ILE A 201 -1.54 -3.65 -11.47
N HIS A 202 -0.67 -4.13 -10.59
CA HIS A 202 0.78 -4.11 -10.81
C HIS A 202 1.36 -5.52 -10.94
N LYS A 203 0.80 -6.49 -10.21
CA LYS A 203 1.23 -7.88 -10.23
C LYS A 203 0.05 -8.84 -10.31
N VAL A 204 0.23 -9.96 -11.00
CA VAL A 204 -0.76 -11.02 -11.14
C VAL A 204 -0.27 -12.29 -10.45
N TYR A 205 -1.17 -12.96 -9.72
CA TYR A 205 -1.02 -14.34 -9.23
C TYR A 205 -2.18 -15.18 -9.78
N ALA A 206 -1.88 -16.07 -10.72
CA ALA A 206 -2.83 -16.92 -11.40
C ALA A 206 -2.64 -18.39 -10.96
N PHE A 207 -3.60 -18.91 -10.19
CA PHE A 207 -3.63 -20.32 -9.80
C PHE A 207 -4.37 -21.14 -10.85
N TRP A 208 -3.74 -22.15 -11.44
CA TRP A 208 -4.31 -23.03 -12.45
C TRP A 208 -4.53 -24.41 -11.87
N ALA A 209 -5.79 -24.84 -11.79
CA ALA A 209 -6.15 -26.17 -11.35
C ALA A 209 -6.28 -27.11 -12.56
N PRO A 210 -5.87 -28.39 -12.45
CA PRO A 210 -6.01 -29.39 -13.51
C PRO A 210 -7.47 -29.89 -13.57
N LYS A 211 -8.36 -28.98 -13.96
CA LYS A 211 -9.80 -29.17 -14.12
C LYS A 211 -10.22 -28.57 -15.45
N ILE A 212 -11.26 -29.12 -16.07
CA ILE A 212 -11.88 -28.57 -17.29
C ILE A 212 -13.37 -28.53 -17.02
N ILE A 213 -14.03 -27.41 -17.33
CA ILE A 213 -15.48 -27.26 -17.12
C ILE A 213 -16.22 -26.77 -18.36
N GLY A 214 -15.53 -26.07 -19.26
CA GLY A 214 -16.09 -25.49 -20.47
C GLY A 214 -17.14 -24.42 -20.16
N GLY A 215 -18.07 -24.25 -21.10
CA GLY A 215 -19.19 -23.32 -20.97
C GLY A 215 -18.91 -21.97 -21.59
N LEU A 216 -19.76 -21.61 -22.56
CA LEU A 216 -19.73 -20.29 -23.22
C LEU A 216 -19.93 -19.16 -22.20
N ASN A 217 -20.87 -19.35 -21.28
CA ASN A 217 -21.23 -18.38 -20.26
C ASN A 217 -20.48 -18.58 -18.92
N ALA A 218 -19.54 -19.54 -18.86
CA ALA A 218 -18.71 -19.71 -17.68
C ALA A 218 -17.72 -18.54 -17.57
N PRO A 219 -17.65 -17.84 -16.42
CA PRO A 219 -16.86 -16.62 -16.28
C PRO A 219 -15.36 -16.92 -16.37
N THR A 220 -14.63 -15.95 -16.93
CA THR A 220 -13.16 -15.95 -17.06
C THR A 220 -12.51 -15.04 -16.01
N PRO A 221 -11.20 -15.17 -15.75
CA PRO A 221 -10.49 -14.36 -14.76
C PRO A 221 -10.47 -12.86 -15.03
N VAL A 222 -10.45 -12.50 -16.30
CA VAL A 222 -10.49 -11.12 -16.78
C VAL A 222 -11.61 -11.05 -17.81
N GLY A 223 -12.52 -10.09 -17.62
CA GLY A 223 -13.57 -9.78 -18.57
C GLY A 223 -13.06 -8.93 -19.73
N GLU A 224 -13.96 -8.14 -20.32
CA GLU A 224 -13.65 -7.33 -21.50
C GLU A 224 -12.66 -6.20 -21.20
N LEU A 225 -11.52 -6.20 -21.91
CA LEU A 225 -10.53 -5.11 -21.92
C LEU A 225 -10.63 -4.24 -23.18
N GLY A 226 -11.50 -4.60 -24.14
CA GLY A 226 -11.64 -3.87 -25.42
C GLY A 226 -10.50 -4.09 -26.42
N MET A 227 -9.67 -5.12 -26.19
CA MET A 227 -8.59 -5.51 -27.11
C MET A 227 -9.15 -6.41 -28.21
N SER A 228 -8.85 -6.07 -29.46
CA SER A 228 -9.31 -6.82 -30.65
C SER A 228 -8.19 -7.57 -31.36
N GLN A 229 -6.93 -7.20 -31.10
CA GLN A 229 -5.75 -7.81 -31.72
C GLN A 229 -4.75 -8.28 -30.66
N MET A 230 -4.06 -9.39 -30.93
CA MET A 230 -3.07 -9.95 -29.99
C MET A 230 -1.88 -9.03 -29.72
N THR A 231 -1.57 -8.11 -30.63
CA THR A 231 -0.54 -7.07 -30.43
C THR A 231 -0.89 -6.09 -29.31
N GLN A 232 -2.18 -6.01 -28.92
CA GLN A 232 -2.65 -5.18 -27.82
C GLN A 232 -2.63 -5.90 -26.47
N ALA A 233 -2.35 -7.22 -26.46
CA ALA A 233 -2.34 -8.00 -25.24
C ALA A 233 -1.26 -7.52 -24.27
N ILE A 234 -1.62 -7.47 -22.99
CA ILE A 234 -0.69 -7.09 -21.93
C ILE A 234 0.26 -8.25 -21.68
N ASN A 235 1.56 -8.01 -21.88
CA ASN A 235 2.60 -8.97 -21.55
C ASN A 235 2.93 -8.87 -20.06
N LEU A 236 2.98 -10.01 -19.38
CA LEU A 236 3.56 -10.07 -18.04
C LEU A 236 5.08 -10.18 -18.16
N ILE A 237 5.78 -9.47 -17.28
CA ILE A 237 7.24 -9.51 -17.16
C ILE A 237 7.63 -10.21 -15.85
N ASP A 238 8.90 -10.63 -15.77
CA ASP A 238 9.44 -11.36 -14.62
C ASP A 238 8.58 -12.57 -14.21
N VAL A 239 8.09 -13.30 -15.21
CA VAL A 239 7.14 -14.39 -15.00
C VAL A 239 7.82 -15.57 -14.31
N SER A 240 7.18 -16.10 -13.27
CA SER A 240 7.59 -17.30 -12.54
C SER A 240 6.48 -18.34 -12.55
N TYR A 241 6.86 -19.61 -12.54
CA TYR A 241 5.95 -20.75 -12.43
C TYR A 241 6.33 -21.62 -11.22
N GLU A 242 5.37 -21.96 -10.38
CA GLU A 242 5.56 -22.77 -9.17
C GLU A 242 4.50 -23.85 -9.06
N GLN A 243 4.91 -25.12 -8.89
CA GLN A 243 3.97 -26.23 -8.72
C GLN A 243 3.57 -26.34 -7.26
N ILE A 244 2.25 -26.33 -7.01
CA ILE A 244 1.67 -26.41 -5.67
C ILE A 244 0.72 -27.60 -5.65
N ASP A 245 1.22 -28.73 -5.14
CA ASP A 245 0.58 -30.04 -5.26
C ASP A 245 0.22 -30.37 -6.72
N ARG A 246 -1.08 -30.30 -7.05
CA ARG A 246 -1.62 -30.56 -8.38
C ARG A 246 -1.89 -29.29 -9.18
N ASP A 247 -1.87 -28.13 -8.52
CA ASP A 247 -2.10 -26.84 -9.16
C ASP A 247 -0.78 -26.22 -9.64
N MET A 248 -0.90 -25.29 -10.57
CA MET A 248 0.19 -24.41 -11.01
C MET A 248 -0.06 -23.00 -10.47
N LEU A 249 0.99 -22.30 -10.04
CA LEU A 249 0.95 -20.86 -9.83
C LEU A 249 1.85 -20.16 -10.85
N MET A 250 1.23 -19.34 -11.70
CA MET A 250 1.95 -18.34 -12.51
C MET A 250 1.90 -17.00 -11.80
N SER A 251 3.04 -16.32 -11.68
CA SER A 251 3.09 -14.93 -11.19
C SER A 251 3.92 -14.05 -12.10
N GLY A 252 3.59 -12.77 -12.21
CA GLY A 252 4.32 -11.82 -13.06
C GLY A 252 3.82 -10.40 -12.87
N PHE A 253 4.63 -9.43 -13.26
CA PHE A 253 4.30 -8.00 -13.17
C PHE A 253 3.72 -7.50 -14.50
N ILE A 254 2.86 -6.48 -14.45
CA ILE A 254 2.36 -5.79 -15.65
C ILE A 254 3.40 -4.76 -16.13
N GLU A 255 4.01 -4.05 -15.19
CA GLU A 255 5.07 -3.07 -15.43
C GLU A 255 6.27 -3.33 -14.49
N PRO A 256 7.48 -2.90 -14.85
CA PRO A 256 8.65 -3.03 -13.99
C PRO A 256 8.42 -2.37 -12.63
N ILE A 257 9.00 -2.95 -11.58
CA ILE A 257 9.03 -2.29 -10.27
C ILE A 257 9.82 -0.97 -10.44
N PRO A 258 9.29 0.17 -9.95
CA PRO A 258 10.00 1.43 -10.08
C PRO A 258 11.35 1.36 -9.38
N ASP A 259 12.40 1.68 -10.12
CA ASP A 259 13.73 1.83 -9.58
C ASP A 259 13.92 3.28 -9.10
N LEU A 260 13.89 3.45 -7.78
CA LEU A 260 14.14 4.74 -7.12
C LEU A 260 15.60 4.89 -6.68
N SER A 261 16.51 4.02 -7.17
CA SER A 261 17.93 4.13 -6.85
C SER A 261 18.44 5.50 -7.27
N PRO A 262 19.09 6.26 -6.36
CA PRO A 262 19.70 7.52 -6.75
C PRO A 262 20.75 7.24 -7.83
N VAL A 263 20.83 8.11 -8.83
CA VAL A 263 21.99 8.13 -9.72
C VAL A 263 23.17 8.52 -8.84
N ILE A 264 23.98 7.54 -8.45
CA ILE A 264 25.24 7.80 -7.76
C ILE A 264 26.15 8.46 -8.81
N PRO A 265 26.59 9.72 -8.61
CA PRO A 265 27.52 10.36 -9.54
C PRO A 265 28.76 9.47 -9.67
N SER A 266 29.38 9.45 -10.84
CA SER A 266 30.67 8.75 -10.94
C SER A 266 31.66 9.37 -9.95
N VAL A 267 32.69 8.63 -9.53
CA VAL A 267 33.70 9.15 -8.60
C VAL A 267 34.34 10.45 -9.12
N GLU A 268 34.32 10.68 -10.44
CA GLU A 268 34.80 11.91 -11.06
C GLU A 268 33.85 13.11 -10.91
N GLU A 269 32.57 12.89 -10.62
CA GLU A 269 31.52 13.91 -10.50
C GLU A 269 31.20 14.30 -9.05
N ILE A 270 31.81 13.63 -8.06
CA ILE A 270 31.70 14.01 -6.65
C ILE A 270 32.58 15.26 -6.45
N PRO A 271 32.02 16.44 -6.11
CA PRO A 271 32.82 17.61 -5.78
C PRO A 271 33.78 17.23 -4.65
N SER A 272 35.04 17.65 -4.75
CA SER A 272 36.06 17.38 -3.73
C SER A 272 35.49 17.68 -2.35
N ILE A 273 35.35 16.64 -1.53
CA ILE A 273 34.89 16.74 -0.14
C ILE A 273 35.72 17.82 0.53
N ASP A 274 35.04 18.84 1.07
CA ASP A 274 35.67 19.90 1.85
C ASP A 274 36.47 19.23 2.99
N PRO A 275 37.81 19.38 3.02
CA PRO A 275 38.67 18.70 4.00
C PRO A 275 38.40 19.12 5.45
N GLU A 276 37.57 20.14 5.70
CA GLU A 276 37.13 20.53 7.04
C GLU A 276 35.95 19.69 7.57
N VAL A 277 35.27 18.91 6.71
CA VAL A 277 34.14 18.05 7.12
C VAL A 277 34.60 16.60 7.26
N SER A 278 34.84 16.17 8.51
CA SER A 278 35.09 14.76 8.85
C SER A 278 33.79 13.94 8.72
N PRO A 279 33.71 12.93 7.83
CA PRO A 279 32.50 12.12 7.65
C PRO A 279 32.26 11.08 8.77
N TYR A 280 33.04 11.12 9.86
CA TYR A 280 33.01 10.12 10.94
C TYR A 280 32.49 10.61 12.29
N GLU A 281 31.94 11.82 12.39
CA GLU A 281 31.19 12.22 13.58
C GLU A 281 29.81 12.78 13.22
N THR A 282 28.87 11.88 12.97
CA THR A 282 27.48 12.12 13.35
C THR A 282 26.79 10.78 13.56
N ASN A 283 26.51 10.46 14.81
CA ASN A 283 25.59 9.39 15.15
C ASN A 283 24.20 9.82 14.66
N ILE A 284 23.83 9.47 13.42
CA ILE A 284 22.47 9.67 12.94
C ILE A 284 21.57 8.74 13.73
N ILE A 285 20.82 9.33 14.66
CA ILE A 285 19.87 8.63 15.50
C ILE A 285 18.56 8.51 14.72
N SER A 286 18.16 7.29 14.37
CA SER A 286 16.89 7.04 13.67
C SER A 286 15.76 6.79 14.68
N PHE A 287 14.69 7.57 14.59
CA PHE A 287 13.44 7.38 15.31
C PHE A 287 12.27 7.85 14.45
N TYR A 288 11.15 7.11 14.48
CA TYR A 288 9.92 7.53 13.79
C TYR A 288 8.69 7.29 14.66
N LYS A 289 8.67 6.17 15.38
CA LYS A 289 7.59 5.80 16.28
C LYS A 289 7.91 6.25 17.70
N THR A 290 6.88 6.59 18.47
CA THR A 290 7.03 7.05 19.86
C THR A 290 7.61 5.98 20.79
N TRP A 291 7.58 4.71 20.39
CA TRP A 291 8.15 3.58 21.13
C TRP A 291 9.52 3.09 20.62
N ASP A 292 10.15 3.81 19.67
CA ASP A 292 11.53 3.54 19.29
C ASP A 292 12.48 3.94 20.43
N ILE A 293 13.73 3.44 20.41
CA ILE A 293 14.75 3.73 21.44
C ILE A 293 14.96 5.25 21.65
N PHE A 294 14.76 6.03 20.59
CA PHE A 294 14.80 7.51 20.62
C PHE A 294 13.44 8.13 20.24
N GLY A 295 12.35 7.38 20.42
CA GLY A 295 10.98 7.77 20.10
C GLY A 295 10.50 9.01 20.84
N ALA A 296 11.18 9.41 21.92
CA ALA A 296 11.02 10.70 22.59
C ALA A 296 11.17 11.91 21.65
N PHE A 297 11.96 11.78 20.59
CA PHE A 297 12.19 12.84 19.59
C PHE A 297 11.23 12.73 18.40
N SER A 298 10.39 11.69 18.31
CA SER A 298 9.37 11.58 17.27
C SER A 298 8.47 12.82 17.30
N ASN A 299 8.02 13.27 16.13
CA ASN A 299 7.09 14.38 16.00
C ASN A 299 5.84 14.20 16.89
N PHE A 300 5.32 12.98 16.96
CA PHE A 300 4.14 12.65 17.77
C PHE A 300 4.48 12.21 19.20
N SER A 301 5.73 12.33 19.62
CA SER A 301 6.12 12.12 21.01
C SER A 301 5.39 13.13 21.91
N PRO A 302 4.79 12.70 23.03
CA PRO A 302 4.14 13.60 23.98
C PRO A 302 5.16 14.30 24.90
N HIS A 303 6.45 14.23 24.61
CA HIS A 303 7.50 14.81 25.44
C HIS A 303 7.84 16.23 24.99
N SER A 304 7.91 17.12 25.98
CA SER A 304 8.28 18.52 25.76
C SER A 304 9.75 18.65 25.37
N ILE A 305 10.05 19.63 24.52
CA ILE A 305 11.41 19.99 24.14
C ILE A 305 11.71 21.42 24.56
N GLN A 306 12.97 21.70 24.90
CA GLN A 306 13.44 23.05 25.19
C GLN A 306 14.34 23.53 24.05
N MET A 307 14.02 24.69 23.50
CA MET A 307 14.75 25.30 22.39
C MET A 307 15.05 26.75 22.73
N PRO A 308 16.27 27.25 22.44
CA PRO A 308 16.57 28.67 22.58
C PRO A 308 15.75 29.50 21.58
N ASP A 309 15.27 30.65 22.00
CA ASP A 309 14.67 31.66 21.13
C ASP A 309 15.74 32.53 20.44
N GLU A 310 15.31 33.49 19.62
CA GLU A 310 16.21 34.40 18.89
C GLU A 310 17.08 35.28 19.81
N ASN A 311 16.72 35.40 21.10
CA ASN A 311 17.47 36.15 22.11
C ASN A 311 18.36 35.25 22.98
N GLY A 312 18.35 33.93 22.75
CA GLY A 312 19.12 32.94 23.51
C GLY A 312 18.44 32.44 24.78
N ASP A 313 17.18 32.82 25.03
CA ASP A 313 16.39 32.34 26.17
C ASP A 313 15.73 31.00 25.84
N TYR A 314 15.75 30.05 26.77
CA TYR A 314 15.18 28.72 26.53
C TYR A 314 13.65 28.72 26.68
N PHE A 315 12.95 28.41 25.60
CA PHE A 315 11.51 28.23 25.58
C PHE A 315 11.13 26.74 25.55
N THR A 316 10.11 26.35 26.32
CA THR A 316 9.61 24.96 26.36
C THR A 316 8.43 24.79 25.41
N TRP A 317 8.57 23.91 24.43
CA TRP A 317 7.51 23.50 23.52
C TRP A 317 6.83 22.21 24.02
N PRO A 318 5.49 22.10 23.91
CA PRO A 318 4.78 20.91 24.37
C PRO A 318 5.23 19.61 23.69
N THR A 319 5.52 19.66 22.38
CA THR A 319 6.13 18.56 21.62
C THR A 319 6.96 19.08 20.44
N VAL A 320 7.72 18.17 19.82
CA VAL A 320 8.47 18.42 18.57
C VAL A 320 7.55 18.90 17.43
N GLU A 321 6.35 18.33 17.28
CA GLU A 321 5.40 18.75 16.25
C GLU A 321 4.83 20.16 16.50
N HIS A 322 4.64 20.58 17.75
CA HIS A 322 4.23 21.97 18.06
C HIS A 322 5.27 22.97 17.56
N TYR A 323 6.55 22.67 17.79
CA TYR A 323 7.66 23.47 17.31
C TYR A 323 7.64 23.59 15.79
N TYR A 324 7.62 22.46 15.06
CA TYR A 324 7.69 22.47 13.60
C TYR A 324 6.49 23.14 12.93
N GLN A 325 5.28 22.93 13.46
CA GLN A 325 4.09 23.53 12.86
C GLN A 325 4.03 25.05 13.10
N ALA A 326 4.46 25.52 14.27
CA ALA A 326 4.54 26.93 14.56
C ALA A 326 5.61 27.64 13.73
N HIS A 327 6.79 27.02 13.55
CA HIS A 327 7.91 27.62 12.83
C HIS A 327 7.67 27.84 11.33
N LYS A 328 6.59 27.31 10.77
CA LYS A 328 6.13 27.67 9.42
C LYS A 328 5.69 29.12 9.31
N PHE A 329 5.29 29.74 10.42
CA PHE A 329 4.72 31.08 10.48
C PHE A 329 5.60 32.06 11.30
N VAL A 330 6.69 31.57 11.90
CA VAL A 330 7.65 32.39 12.67
C VAL A 330 8.57 33.11 11.69
N GLY A 331 8.63 34.43 11.75
CA GLY A 331 9.45 35.28 10.86
C GLY A 331 8.65 36.13 9.87
N VAL A 332 7.33 35.89 9.74
CA VAL A 332 6.43 36.77 8.98
C VAL A 332 5.96 37.91 9.89
N ASP A 333 6.21 39.16 9.48
CA ASP A 333 5.75 40.34 10.21
C ASP A 333 4.26 40.61 9.98
N ASN A 334 3.42 39.69 10.48
CA ASN A 334 1.97 39.76 10.37
C ASN A 334 1.30 39.35 11.70
N PRO A 335 0.37 40.15 12.26
CA PRO A 335 -0.35 39.82 13.49
C PRO A 335 -1.07 38.47 13.46
N GLN A 336 -1.65 38.11 12.30
CA GLN A 336 -2.37 36.86 12.12
C GLN A 336 -1.43 35.64 12.13
N ALA A 337 -0.18 35.79 11.65
CA ALA A 337 0.83 34.75 11.77
C ALA A 337 1.21 34.49 13.24
N ARG A 338 1.31 35.56 14.04
CA ARG A 338 1.57 35.45 15.49
C ARG A 338 0.43 34.75 16.23
N ASP A 339 -0.82 35.03 15.86
CA ASP A 339 -1.99 34.35 16.43
C ASP A 339 -2.02 32.86 16.08
N ILE A 340 -1.66 32.49 14.83
CA ILE A 340 -1.54 31.09 14.41
C ILE A 340 -0.46 30.37 15.22
N VAL A 341 0.69 31.01 15.46
CA VAL A 341 1.76 30.45 16.30
C VAL A 341 1.26 30.19 17.72
N GLN A 342 0.49 31.12 18.30
CA GLN A 342 -0.10 30.93 19.64
C GLN A 342 -1.17 29.83 19.66
N GLU A 343 -2.01 29.75 18.62
CA GLU A 343 -3.02 28.70 18.47
C GLU A 343 -2.37 27.31 18.41
N ILE A 344 -1.28 27.17 17.65
CA ILE A 344 -0.51 25.92 17.55
C ILE A 344 0.15 25.60 18.90
N LYS A 345 0.69 26.58 19.61
CA LYS A 345 1.28 26.39 20.94
C LYS A 345 0.29 25.88 21.99
N LEU A 346 -0.97 26.32 21.90
CA LEU A 346 -2.04 25.97 22.85
C LEU A 346 -2.79 24.68 22.48
N ALA A 347 -2.41 24.01 21.37
CA ALA A 347 -2.99 22.74 20.98
C ALA A 347 -2.81 21.67 22.08
N LYS A 348 -3.79 20.78 22.25
CA LYS A 348 -3.78 19.79 23.35
C LYS A 348 -2.95 18.55 23.04
N SER A 349 -2.60 18.35 21.76
CA SER A 349 -1.85 17.17 21.30
C SER A 349 -1.03 17.49 20.04
N PRO A 350 0.03 16.72 19.74
CA PRO A 350 0.81 16.90 18.51
C PRO A 350 -0.03 16.73 17.24
N GLU A 351 -1.03 15.86 17.23
CA GLU A 351 -1.96 15.69 16.10
C GLU A 351 -2.84 16.92 15.90
N GLU A 352 -3.29 17.54 16.99
CA GLU A 352 -4.05 18.78 16.93
C GLU A 352 -3.20 19.94 16.41
N ALA A 353 -1.94 20.05 16.88
CA ALA A 353 -0.97 21.02 16.37
C ALA A 353 -0.71 20.83 14.86
N ALA A 354 -0.52 19.58 14.42
CA ALA A 354 -0.36 19.21 13.00
C ALA A 354 -1.59 19.53 12.15
N ARG A 355 -2.79 19.36 12.70
CA ARG A 355 -4.05 19.69 12.02
C ARG A 355 -4.22 21.20 11.86
N ILE A 356 -3.98 21.97 12.93
CA ILE A 356 -4.06 23.43 12.90
C ILE A 356 -3.03 23.97 11.90
N GLY A 357 -1.76 23.60 12.02
CA GLY A 357 -0.69 24.05 11.13
C GLY A 357 -0.98 23.76 9.65
N ARG A 358 -1.42 22.54 9.30
CA ARG A 358 -1.77 22.18 7.91
C ARG A 358 -3.02 22.89 7.39
N THR A 359 -4.00 23.14 8.25
CA THR A 359 -5.24 23.85 7.86
C THR A 359 -4.93 25.33 7.59
N ARG A 360 -4.15 25.97 8.47
CA ARG A 360 -3.73 27.37 8.33
C ARG A 360 -2.79 27.56 7.14
N GLN A 361 -1.87 26.63 6.90
CA GLN A 361 -1.01 26.61 5.71
C GLN A 361 -1.79 26.58 4.39
N LYS A 362 -2.91 25.83 4.33
CA LYS A 362 -3.76 25.79 3.13
C LYS A 362 -4.64 27.04 2.98
N GLY A 363 -5.05 27.62 4.10
CA GLY A 363 -5.95 28.79 4.13
C GLY A 363 -5.25 30.13 3.93
N PHE A 364 -3.99 30.25 4.36
CA PHE A 364 -3.19 31.48 4.36
C PHE A 364 -1.73 31.19 3.96
N PRO A 365 -1.47 30.71 2.73
CA PRO A 365 -0.12 30.37 2.30
C PRO A 365 0.86 31.56 2.30
N GLU A 366 0.34 32.79 2.17
CA GLU A 366 1.08 34.06 2.21
C GLU A 366 1.65 34.42 3.59
N LEU A 367 1.21 33.72 4.64
CA LEU A 367 1.66 33.93 6.02
C LEU A 367 2.75 32.95 6.44
N MET A 368 3.30 32.18 5.51
CA MET A 368 4.41 31.25 5.77
C MET A 368 5.76 31.87 5.40
N VAL A 369 6.82 31.41 6.08
CA VAL A 369 8.22 31.68 5.71
C VAL A 369 8.72 30.69 4.66
#